data_AF-A0A7S2EWW0-F1
#
_entry.id   AF-A0A7S2EWW0-F1
#
_cell.length_a   1.000
_cell.length_b   1.000
_cell.length_c   1.000
_cell.angle_alpha   90.00
_cell.angle_beta   90.00
_cell.angle_gamma   90.00
#
_symmetry.space_group_name_H-M   'P 1'
#
loop_
_entity.id
_entity.type
_entity.pdbx_description
1 polymer ?
#
loop_
_entity_poly.entity_id
_entity_poly.type
_entity_poly.pdbx_seq_one_letter_code
_entity_poly.pdbx_strand_id
1 'polypeptide(L)'
;GDVGFDPLGLSEQFDLYTMMDAELRHSRLAMLAVVGWPLAELFGPQWMLHGPDHLSPSVLNGFDPLSFVTVAAIFAGFGFFEYNTALRRVDDKAIGAKHVEDMANVWKYGVPGDYDFDPLDLYSMFGDDAVGRKAMRELEVSHGRWAMLGVTYFAAWEALTGHAIVENNPFFEPNALLPAVALAYFAFGFFYEVKNTDRYLLQIERTSEGAVRMERLRKDAKKFAAEAEVVAGEALVELTKAAEITMETAKDIKMKYDQLNKDYTKNLMSKNYDVEELAKNNIL
;
A
#
# COMPACT_ATOMS: atom_id res chain seq x y z
N GLY A 1 4.23 22.85 8.33
CA GLY A 1 3.83 22.24 7.05
C GLY A 1 2.65 22.98 6.46
N ASP A 2 2.86 24.24 6.11
CA ASP A 2 1.84 25.06 5.43
C ASP A 2 1.84 24.71 3.95
N VAL A 3 0.65 24.41 3.43
CA VAL A 3 0.40 24.08 2.01
C VAL A 3 -0.65 25.02 1.41
N GLY A 4 -0.96 26.13 2.08
CA GLY A 4 -1.98 27.09 1.66
C GLY A 4 -3.42 26.58 1.77
N PHE A 5 -3.67 25.53 2.56
CA PHE A 5 -5.00 24.97 2.75
C PHE A 5 -5.73 25.67 3.90
N ASP A 6 -6.47 26.72 3.57
CA ASP A 6 -7.45 27.35 4.47
C ASP A 6 -8.73 27.73 3.70
N PRO A 7 -9.58 26.73 3.34
CA PRO A 7 -10.79 26.99 2.56
C PRO A 7 -11.86 27.78 3.34
N LEU A 8 -11.75 27.84 4.67
CA LEU A 8 -12.72 28.49 5.55
C LEU A 8 -12.25 29.85 6.07
N GLY A 9 -11.01 30.25 5.77
CA GLY A 9 -10.41 31.52 6.23
C GLY A 9 -10.28 31.60 7.75
N LEU A 10 -10.09 30.46 8.43
CA LEU A 10 -10.04 30.42 9.90
C LEU A 10 -8.79 31.12 10.44
N SER A 11 -7.71 31.15 9.67
CA SER A 11 -6.47 31.84 10.03
C SER A 11 -6.61 33.36 10.08
N GLU A 12 -7.60 33.94 9.40
CA GLU A 12 -7.90 35.37 9.46
C GLU A 12 -8.80 35.74 10.64
N GLN A 13 -9.61 34.78 11.12
CA GLN A 13 -10.60 34.99 12.17
C GLN A 13 -10.05 34.70 13.57
N PHE A 14 -9.11 33.76 13.69
CA PHE A 14 -8.54 33.32 14.95
C PHE A 14 -7.03 33.50 14.98
N ASP A 15 -6.46 33.51 16.19
CA ASP A 15 -5.02 33.59 16.35
C ASP A 15 -4.33 32.31 15.83
N LEU A 16 -3.53 32.47 14.78
CA LEU A 16 -2.82 31.37 14.12
C LEU A 16 -1.89 30.62 15.09
N TYR A 17 -1.26 31.33 16.04
CA TYR A 17 -0.37 30.70 17.00
C TYR A 17 -1.13 29.71 17.89
N THR A 18 -2.29 30.13 18.41
CA THR A 18 -3.17 29.27 19.22
C THR A 18 -3.70 28.07 18.41
N MET A 19 -4.04 28.26 17.13
CA MET A 19 -4.49 27.17 16.27
C MET A 19 -3.39 26.14 16.00
N MET A 20 -2.16 26.59 15.76
CA MET A 20 -1.01 25.70 15.57
C MET A 20 -0.68 24.91 16.85
N ASP A 21 -0.77 25.54 18.02
CA ASP A 21 -0.59 24.85 19.30
C ASP A 21 -1.68 23.79 19.51
N ALA A 22 -2.94 24.12 19.19
CA ALA A 22 -4.03 23.17 19.24
C ALA A 22 -3.81 21.99 18.28
N GLU A 23 -3.40 22.24 17.03
CA GLU A 23 -3.08 21.19 16.05
C GLU A 23 -2.00 20.25 16.56
N LEU A 24 -0.92 20.79 17.15
CA LEU A 24 0.17 19.98 17.69
C LEU A 24 -0.26 19.13 18.89
N ARG A 25 -1.07 19.66 19.80
CA ARG A 25 -1.60 18.89 20.94
C ARG A 25 -2.48 17.73 20.47
N HIS A 26 -3.39 17.97 19.52
CA HIS A 26 -4.22 16.91 18.95
C HIS A 26 -3.38 15.89 18.18
N SER A 27 -2.38 16.34 17.42
CA SER A 27 -1.46 15.49 16.68
C SER A 27 -0.69 14.53 17.59
N ARG A 28 -0.10 15.03 18.69
CA ARG A 28 0.65 14.20 19.65
C ARG A 28 -0.24 13.17 20.34
N LEU A 29 -1.42 13.60 20.79
CA LEU A 29 -2.40 12.69 21.39
C LEU A 29 -2.86 11.62 20.39
N ALA A 30 -3.11 12.00 19.13
CA ALA A 30 -3.49 11.07 18.10
C ALA A 30 -2.37 10.07 17.79
N MET A 31 -1.11 10.50 17.68
CA MET A 31 0.03 9.59 17.46
C MET A 31 0.16 8.56 18.60
N LEU A 32 -0.01 8.99 19.85
CA LEU A 32 -0.04 8.07 20.99
C LEU A 32 -1.24 7.12 20.95
N ALA A 33 -2.42 7.61 20.56
CA ALA A 33 -3.63 6.81 20.47
C ALA A 33 -3.57 5.76 19.34
N VAL A 34 -3.00 6.08 18.17
CA VAL A 34 -2.84 5.12 17.07
C VAL A 34 -2.01 3.91 17.49
N VAL A 35 -1.00 4.13 18.33
CA VAL A 35 -0.15 3.04 18.86
C VAL A 35 -0.80 2.38 20.07
N GLY A 36 -1.32 3.19 21.00
CA GLY A 36 -1.85 2.74 22.27
C GLY A 36 -3.14 1.95 22.16
N TRP A 37 -4.01 2.27 21.21
CA TRP A 37 -5.32 1.64 21.06
C TRP A 37 -5.19 0.16 20.63
N PRO A 38 -4.49 -0.21 19.55
CA PRO A 38 -4.28 -1.62 19.21
C PRO A 38 -3.49 -2.38 20.28
N LEU A 39 -2.51 -1.72 20.93
CA LEU A 39 -1.75 -2.34 22.03
C LEU A 39 -2.61 -2.62 23.26
N ALA A 40 -3.57 -1.75 23.57
CA ALA A 40 -4.51 -1.95 24.66
C ALA A 40 -5.41 -3.14 24.41
N GLU A 41 -5.83 -3.38 23.17
CA GLU A 41 -6.65 -4.55 22.84
C GLU A 41 -5.85 -5.85 22.84
N LEU A 42 -4.59 -5.78 22.39
CA LEU A 42 -3.73 -6.96 22.32
C LEU A 42 -3.15 -7.39 23.66
N PHE A 43 -2.79 -6.43 24.53
CA PHE A 43 -2.07 -6.68 25.79
C PHE A 43 -2.79 -6.15 27.03
N GLY A 44 -3.92 -5.48 26.87
CA GLY A 44 -4.66 -4.89 27.97
C GLY A 44 -5.18 -5.95 28.93
N PRO A 45 -5.25 -5.62 30.23
CA PRO A 45 -5.80 -6.54 31.19
C PRO A 45 -7.31 -6.69 30.96
N GLN A 46 -7.79 -7.94 31.00
CA GLN A 46 -9.18 -8.29 30.68
C GLN A 46 -10.25 -7.51 31.46
N TRP A 47 -9.94 -7.10 32.68
CA TRP A 47 -10.88 -6.35 33.53
C TRP A 47 -11.06 -4.89 33.10
N MET A 48 -10.22 -4.38 32.21
CA MET A 48 -10.27 -3.00 31.69
C MET A 48 -10.97 -2.93 30.33
N LEU A 49 -11.03 -4.05 29.60
CA LEU A 49 -11.67 -4.17 28.30
C LEU A 49 -13.17 -4.39 28.47
N HIS A 50 -13.95 -3.88 27.52
CA HIS A 50 -15.40 -3.95 27.55
C HIS A 50 -15.92 -5.08 26.65
N GLY A 51 -16.85 -5.88 27.18
CA GLY A 51 -17.58 -6.88 26.41
C GLY A 51 -16.80 -8.15 26.05
N PRO A 52 -17.46 -9.08 25.32
CA PRO A 52 -16.86 -10.35 24.90
C PRO A 52 -15.79 -10.18 23.80
N ASP A 53 -15.84 -9.09 23.03
CA ASP A 53 -14.93 -8.81 21.91
C ASP A 53 -13.75 -7.90 22.32
N HIS A 54 -13.44 -7.85 23.63
CA HIS A 54 -12.22 -7.23 24.17
C HIS A 54 -12.01 -5.76 23.76
N LEU A 55 -13.09 -4.98 23.62
CA LEU A 55 -13.02 -3.61 23.11
C LEU A 55 -12.34 -2.67 24.10
N SER A 56 -11.59 -1.71 23.56
CA SER A 56 -11.03 -0.62 24.37
C SER A 56 -12.16 0.22 24.99
N PRO A 57 -12.07 0.57 26.29
CA PRO A 57 -13.09 1.38 26.96
C PRO A 57 -13.11 2.78 26.35
N SER A 58 -14.24 3.13 25.73
CA SER A 58 -14.40 4.39 25.00
C SER A 58 -15.84 4.89 25.14
N VAL A 59 -16.07 6.17 24.79
CA VAL A 59 -17.43 6.75 24.80
C VAL A 59 -18.37 6.02 23.85
N LEU A 60 -17.83 5.43 22.77
CA LEU A 60 -18.60 4.72 21.76
C LEU A 60 -18.86 3.25 22.15
N ASN A 61 -17.87 2.61 22.78
CA ASN A 61 -17.95 1.20 23.15
C ASN A 61 -18.64 0.99 24.51
N GLY A 62 -18.64 2.00 25.38
CA GLY A 62 -19.16 1.93 26.73
C GLY A 62 -18.07 1.70 27.78
N PHE A 63 -18.46 1.80 29.06
CA PHE A 63 -17.58 1.60 30.19
C PHE A 63 -18.20 0.67 31.21
N ASP A 64 -17.42 -0.31 31.67
CA ASP A 64 -17.71 -1.00 32.92
C ASP A 64 -17.43 -0.08 34.12
N PRO A 65 -18.12 -0.23 35.26
CA PRO A 65 -17.97 0.69 36.40
C PRO A 65 -16.53 0.81 36.90
N LEU A 66 -15.77 -0.29 36.91
CA LEU A 66 -14.37 -0.28 37.31
C LEU A 66 -13.49 0.44 36.28
N SER A 67 -13.64 0.08 35.00
CA SER A 67 -12.92 0.72 33.90
C SER A 67 -13.20 2.23 33.84
N PHE A 68 -14.44 2.65 34.07
CA PHE A 68 -14.81 4.07 34.15
C PHE A 68 -14.05 4.79 35.27
N VAL A 69 -14.02 4.23 36.49
CA VAL A 69 -13.31 4.85 37.62
C VAL A 69 -11.81 4.92 37.35
N THR A 70 -11.23 3.86 36.75
CA THR A 70 -9.82 3.85 36.38
C THR A 70 -9.50 4.90 35.33
N VAL A 71 -10.29 4.97 34.25
CA VAL A 71 -10.12 5.97 33.19
C VAL A 71 -10.30 7.38 33.74
N ALA A 72 -11.34 7.64 34.54
CA ALA A 72 -11.56 8.93 35.19
C ALA A 72 -10.40 9.34 36.10
N ALA A 73 -9.83 8.39 36.86
CA ALA A 73 -8.67 8.64 37.71
C ALA A 73 -7.42 8.99 36.89
N ILE A 74 -7.20 8.30 35.76
CA ILE A 74 -6.10 8.60 34.82
C ILE A 74 -6.25 9.99 34.23
N PHE A 75 -7.44 10.34 33.72
CA PHE A 75 -7.73 11.68 33.19
C PHE A 75 -7.60 12.77 34.26
N ALA A 76 -8.02 12.50 35.50
CA ALA A 76 -7.81 13.43 36.61
C ALA A 76 -6.32 13.66 36.91
N GLY A 77 -5.51 12.59 36.88
CA GLY A 77 -4.06 12.66 37.03
C GLY A 77 -3.39 13.48 35.93
N PHE A 78 -3.73 13.22 34.66
CA PHE A 78 -3.23 14.00 33.52
C PHE A 78 -3.70 15.45 33.57
N GLY A 79 -4.97 15.70 33.92
CA GLY A 79 -5.50 17.05 34.08
C GLY A 79 -4.80 17.84 35.18
N PHE A 80 -4.47 17.20 36.30
CA PHE A 80 -3.66 17.82 37.36
C PHE A 80 -2.23 18.13 36.88
N PHE A 81 -1.60 17.21 36.14
CA PHE A 81 -0.28 17.44 35.57
C PHE A 81 -0.27 18.57 34.54
N GLU A 82 -1.26 18.61 33.64
CA GLU A 82 -1.43 19.67 32.66
C GLU A 82 -1.71 21.01 33.34
N TYR A 83 -2.57 21.05 34.36
CA TYR A 83 -2.82 22.27 35.13
C TYR A 83 -1.54 22.87 35.73
N ASN A 84 -0.66 22.03 36.28
CA ASN A 84 0.61 22.49 36.86
C ASN A 84 1.65 22.92 35.80
N THR A 85 1.51 22.44 34.56
CA THR A 85 2.48 22.71 33.47
C THR A 85 1.98 23.74 32.46
N ALA A 86 0.68 24.03 32.43
CA ALA A 86 0.02 24.90 31.43
C ALA A 86 0.53 26.35 31.43
N LEU A 87 1.06 26.84 32.55
CA LEU A 87 1.59 28.20 32.69
C LEU A 87 3.12 28.26 32.76
N ARG A 88 3.81 27.14 32.45
CA ARG A 88 5.26 27.10 32.52
C ARG A 88 5.86 27.93 31.39
N ARG A 89 6.70 28.88 31.76
CA ARG A 89 7.58 29.58 30.81
C ARG A 89 8.74 28.65 30.42
N VAL A 90 9.16 28.75 29.16
CA VAL A 90 10.12 27.81 28.55
C VAL A 90 11.30 28.56 27.92
N ASP A 91 11.19 29.88 27.78
CA ASP A 91 12.16 30.79 27.18
C ASP A 91 13.50 30.85 27.92
N ASP A 92 13.51 30.52 29.21
CA ASP A 92 14.72 30.47 30.05
C ASP A 92 15.53 29.18 29.89
N LYS A 93 15.00 28.19 29.16
CA LYS A 93 15.60 26.87 29.02
C LYS A 93 16.34 26.70 27.71
N ALA A 94 17.28 25.75 27.66
CA ALA A 94 18.18 25.57 26.52
C ALA A 94 17.44 25.33 25.19
N ILE A 95 16.37 24.53 25.21
CA ILE A 95 15.57 24.24 24.00
C ILE A 95 14.64 25.40 23.67
N GLY A 96 13.96 25.96 24.68
CA GLY A 96 13.04 27.08 24.45
C GLY A 96 13.74 28.35 23.95
N ALA A 97 14.96 28.61 24.41
CA ALA A 97 15.79 29.70 23.87
C ALA A 97 16.08 29.49 22.37
N LYS A 98 16.44 28.26 21.94
CA LYS A 98 16.62 27.92 20.52
C LYS A 98 15.33 28.09 19.71
N HIS A 99 14.18 27.76 20.28
CA HIS A 99 12.88 27.95 19.62
C HIS A 99 12.48 29.41 19.46
N VAL A 100 12.77 30.24 20.46
CA VAL A 100 12.60 31.70 20.37
C VAL A 100 13.50 32.26 19.29
N GLU A 101 14.76 31.82 19.21
CA GLU A 101 15.70 32.24 18.16
C GLU A 101 15.22 31.83 16.76
N ASP A 102 14.80 30.57 16.58
CA ASP A 102 14.31 30.03 15.31
C ASP A 102 13.11 30.81 14.73
N MET A 103 12.25 31.32 15.61
CA MET A 103 11.01 32.00 15.24
C MET A 103 11.03 33.50 15.56
N ALA A 104 12.18 34.09 15.91
CA ALA A 104 12.26 35.48 16.37
C ALA A 104 11.68 36.50 15.39
N ASN A 105 11.73 36.21 14.09
CA ASN A 105 11.18 37.05 13.02
C ASN A 105 9.68 36.88 12.79
N VAL A 106 9.06 35.85 13.37
CA VAL A 106 7.65 35.48 13.14
C VAL A 106 6.84 35.64 14.44
N TRP A 107 7.33 35.06 15.54
CA TRP A 107 6.63 35.00 16.82
C TRP A 107 7.56 35.39 17.97
N LYS A 108 7.04 36.22 18.89
CA LYS A 108 7.79 36.63 20.09
C LYS A 108 8.03 35.47 21.07
N TYR A 109 7.15 34.47 21.07
CA TYR A 109 7.10 33.40 22.07
C TYR A 109 7.80 32.11 21.61
N GLY A 110 8.44 32.12 20.43
CA GLY A 110 9.10 30.94 19.86
C GLY A 110 8.15 30.03 19.08
N VAL A 111 8.51 28.76 18.99
CA VAL A 111 7.75 27.73 18.26
C VAL A 111 6.51 27.32 19.07
N PRO A 112 5.32 27.22 18.46
CA PRO A 112 4.14 26.70 19.16
C PRO A 112 4.33 25.22 19.55
N GLY A 113 3.72 24.77 20.64
CA GLY A 113 3.84 23.40 21.13
C GLY A 113 5.17 23.06 21.82
N ASP A 114 5.94 24.06 22.25
CA ASP A 114 7.16 23.83 23.01
C ASP A 114 6.90 23.52 24.49
N TYR A 115 7.29 22.32 24.91
CA TYR A 115 7.27 21.88 26.31
C TYR A 115 8.66 21.61 26.87
N ASP A 116 9.74 21.98 26.17
CA ASP A 116 11.14 21.69 26.54
C ASP A 116 11.31 20.22 26.97
N PHE A 117 10.74 19.34 26.15
CA PHE A 117 10.83 17.90 26.32
C PHE A 117 11.62 17.33 25.15
N ASP A 118 12.92 17.14 25.36
CA ASP A 118 13.77 16.38 24.44
C ASP A 118 14.91 15.69 25.21
N PRO A 119 14.62 14.58 25.92
CA PRO A 119 15.64 13.88 26.72
C PRO A 119 16.70 13.16 25.87
N LEU A 120 16.43 12.95 24.58
CA LEU A 120 17.26 12.17 23.67
C LEU A 120 17.95 13.03 22.59
N ASP A 121 17.79 14.36 22.66
CA ASP A 121 18.27 15.32 21.65
C ASP A 121 17.86 14.93 20.21
N LEU A 122 16.65 14.37 20.06
CA LEU A 122 16.15 13.93 18.75
C LEU A 122 15.83 15.12 17.84
N TYR A 123 15.67 16.30 18.42
CA TYR A 123 15.37 17.50 17.68
C TYR A 123 16.52 17.96 16.77
N SER A 124 17.76 17.64 17.13
CA SER A 124 18.96 17.92 16.35
C SER A 124 19.34 16.79 15.38
N MET A 125 18.53 15.73 15.26
CA MET A 125 18.87 14.50 14.51
C MET A 125 19.15 14.75 13.01
N PHE A 126 18.48 15.72 12.39
CA PHE A 126 18.73 16.12 10.99
C PHE A 126 19.67 17.35 10.87
N GLY A 127 20.36 17.71 11.95
CA GLY A 127 21.25 18.86 12.08
C GLY A 127 20.72 19.91 13.07
N ASP A 128 21.61 20.50 13.87
CA ASP A 128 21.30 21.59 14.81
C ASP A 128 21.22 22.97 14.12
N ASP A 129 20.83 22.97 12.84
CA ASP A 129 20.53 24.17 12.06
C ASP A 129 19.02 24.43 12.07
N ALA A 130 18.61 25.69 11.89
CA ALA A 130 17.19 26.06 11.84
C ALA A 130 16.40 25.28 10.77
N VAL A 131 17.06 24.88 9.68
CA VAL A 131 16.47 24.08 8.60
C VAL A 131 16.22 22.63 9.04
N GLY A 132 17.18 22.00 9.71
CA GLY A 132 17.05 20.63 10.23
C GLY A 132 15.95 20.54 11.29
N ARG A 133 15.93 21.50 12.22
CA ARG A 133 14.86 21.63 13.22
C ARG A 133 13.49 21.87 12.59
N LYS A 134 13.41 22.69 11.52
CA LYS A 134 12.17 22.88 10.76
C LYS A 134 11.68 21.57 10.14
N ALA A 135 12.57 20.76 9.59
CA ALA A 135 12.21 19.46 9.02
C ALA A 135 11.61 18.52 10.08
N MET A 136 12.18 18.46 11.29
CA MET A 136 11.59 17.69 12.41
C MET A 136 10.18 18.17 12.78
N ARG A 137 9.97 19.49 12.87
CA ARG A 137 8.63 20.07 13.13
C ARG A 137 7.63 19.73 12.04
N GLU A 138 8.06 19.74 10.76
CA GLU A 138 7.19 19.36 9.64
C GLU A 138 6.86 17.85 9.64
N LEU A 139 7.81 17.00 10.04
CA LEU A 139 7.58 15.57 10.20
C LEU A 139 6.59 15.29 11.33
N GLU A 140 6.71 15.96 12.47
CA GLU A 140 5.77 15.84 13.58
C GLU A 140 4.34 16.19 13.15
N VAL A 141 4.16 17.34 12.49
CA VAL A 141 2.83 17.79 12.03
C VAL A 141 2.26 16.85 10.97
N SER A 142 3.08 16.39 10.02
CA SER A 142 2.60 15.51 8.94
C SER A 142 2.16 14.14 9.48
N HIS A 143 2.96 13.50 10.33
CA HIS A 143 2.57 12.24 10.98
C HIS A 143 1.39 12.43 11.93
N GLY A 144 1.34 13.57 12.63
CA GLY A 144 0.22 13.99 13.46
C GLY A 144 -1.11 14.04 12.71
N ARG A 145 -1.14 14.66 11.53
CA ARG A 145 -2.32 14.72 10.66
C ARG A 145 -2.78 13.34 10.21
N TRP A 146 -1.86 12.48 9.79
CA TRP A 146 -2.18 11.09 9.46
C TRP A 146 -2.71 10.31 10.65
N ALA A 147 -2.14 10.53 11.84
CA ALA A 147 -2.60 9.88 13.05
C ALA A 147 -4.02 10.33 13.44
N MET A 148 -4.35 11.62 13.31
CA MET A 148 -5.71 12.12 13.57
C MET A 148 -6.75 11.42 12.67
N LEU A 149 -6.43 11.21 11.39
CA LEU A 149 -7.27 10.42 10.49
C LEU A 149 -7.33 8.93 10.88
N GLY A 150 -6.21 8.36 11.30
CA GLY A 150 -6.12 6.97 11.74
C GLY A 150 -6.99 6.67 12.97
N VAL A 151 -6.93 7.49 14.01
CA VAL A 151 -7.78 7.33 15.21
C VAL A 151 -9.25 7.49 14.86
N THR A 152 -9.58 8.43 13.98
CA THR A 152 -10.96 8.61 13.51
C THR A 152 -11.46 7.36 12.78
N TYR A 153 -10.60 6.73 11.97
CA TYR A 153 -10.91 5.44 11.34
C TYR A 153 -11.12 4.33 12.36
N PHE A 154 -10.28 4.21 13.39
CA PHE A 154 -10.43 3.20 14.44
C PHE A 154 -11.77 3.36 15.17
N ALA A 155 -12.08 4.58 15.60
CA ALA A 155 -13.35 4.90 16.25
C ALA A 155 -14.57 4.60 15.36
N ALA A 156 -14.49 4.93 14.06
CA ALA A 156 -15.56 4.63 13.12
C ALA A 156 -15.71 3.12 12.86
N TRP A 157 -14.59 2.39 12.78
CA TRP A 157 -14.59 0.96 12.56
C TRP A 157 -15.24 0.20 13.73
N GLU A 158 -14.84 0.49 14.96
CA GLU A 158 -15.40 -0.17 16.15
C GLU A 158 -16.88 0.20 16.34
N ALA A 159 -17.24 1.46 16.13
CA ALA A 159 -18.64 1.88 16.23
C ALA A 159 -19.55 1.22 15.19
N LEU A 160 -19.03 0.87 14.01
CA LEU A 160 -19.80 0.23 12.94
C LEU A 160 -19.81 -1.30 13.05
N THR A 161 -18.68 -1.90 13.42
CA THR A 161 -18.52 -3.36 13.41
C THR A 161 -18.80 -4.00 14.75
N GLY A 162 -18.62 -3.26 15.85
CA GLY A 162 -18.71 -3.80 17.21
C GLY A 162 -17.57 -4.75 17.59
N HIS A 163 -16.52 -4.86 16.77
CA HIS A 163 -15.35 -5.69 17.04
C HIS A 163 -14.12 -4.81 17.25
N ALA A 164 -13.19 -5.27 18.09
CA ALA A 164 -11.89 -4.64 18.32
C ALA A 164 -11.14 -4.37 17.00
N ILE A 165 -10.37 -3.28 16.92
CA ILE A 165 -9.65 -2.93 15.69
C ILE A 165 -8.62 -4.00 15.29
N VAL A 166 -8.09 -4.74 16.27
CA VAL A 166 -7.12 -5.82 16.06
C VAL A 166 -7.77 -7.07 15.48
N GLU A 167 -9.07 -7.28 15.70
CA GLU A 167 -9.81 -8.44 15.22
C GLU A 167 -10.57 -8.14 13.93
N ASN A 168 -10.56 -9.08 12.97
CA ASN A 168 -11.28 -8.96 11.69
C ASN A 168 -10.86 -7.75 10.84
N ASN A 169 -9.69 -7.17 11.10
CA ASN A 169 -9.15 -6.07 10.32
C ASN A 169 -7.99 -6.54 9.43
N PRO A 170 -8.07 -6.29 8.10
CA PRO A 170 -6.97 -6.57 7.18
C PRO A 170 -5.62 -5.93 7.56
N PHE A 171 -5.59 -4.95 8.46
CA PHE A 171 -4.36 -4.30 8.87
C PHE A 171 -3.59 -5.09 9.95
N PHE A 172 -4.27 -5.83 10.82
CA PHE A 172 -3.67 -6.51 11.97
C PHE A 172 -3.61 -8.03 11.81
N GLU A 173 -4.38 -8.60 10.89
CA GLU A 173 -4.30 -10.01 10.52
C GLU A 173 -3.34 -10.25 9.34
N PRO A 174 -2.52 -11.31 9.35
CA PRO A 174 -1.68 -11.66 8.21
C PRO A 174 -2.53 -11.90 6.95
N ASN A 175 -2.42 -11.00 5.97
CA ASN A 175 -3.04 -11.18 4.66
C ASN A 175 -2.07 -10.86 3.52
N ALA A 176 -2.42 -11.31 2.31
CA ALA A 176 -1.63 -11.04 1.12
C ALA A 176 -1.81 -9.59 0.60
N LEU A 177 -2.80 -8.86 1.11
CA LEU A 177 -3.09 -7.48 0.71
C LEU A 177 -2.02 -6.51 1.20
N LEU A 178 -1.63 -6.57 2.47
CA LEU A 178 -0.60 -5.69 3.04
C LEU A 178 0.76 -5.77 2.30
N PRO A 179 1.36 -6.95 2.07
CA PRO A 179 2.61 -7.01 1.31
C PRO A 179 2.42 -6.57 -0.15
N ALA A 180 1.26 -6.85 -0.76
CA ALA A 180 0.99 -6.39 -2.12
C ALA A 180 0.83 -4.86 -2.21
N VAL A 181 0.13 -4.25 -1.26
CA VAL A 181 -0.05 -2.79 -1.17
C VAL A 181 1.28 -2.11 -0.84
N ALA A 182 2.07 -2.68 0.07
CA ALA A 182 3.41 -2.18 0.37
C ALA A 182 4.30 -2.25 -0.88
N LEU A 183 4.33 -3.38 -1.59
CA LEU A 183 5.06 -3.51 -2.85
C LEU A 183 4.57 -2.53 -3.90
N ALA A 184 3.25 -2.32 -4.01
CA ALA A 184 2.68 -1.35 -4.94
C ALA A 184 3.10 0.09 -4.58
N TYR A 185 3.11 0.44 -3.29
CA TYR A 185 3.56 1.74 -2.79
C TYR A 185 5.06 1.96 -3.07
N PHE A 186 5.90 0.97 -2.74
CA PHE A 186 7.34 1.04 -3.03
C PHE A 186 7.62 1.10 -4.53
N ALA A 187 6.91 0.30 -5.34
CA ALA A 187 7.02 0.35 -6.80
C ALA A 187 6.57 1.72 -7.34
N PHE A 188 5.48 2.29 -6.79
CA PHE A 188 5.03 3.62 -7.16
C PHE A 188 6.11 4.67 -6.86
N GLY A 189 6.65 4.71 -5.64
CA GLY A 189 7.74 5.64 -5.26
C GLY A 189 9.04 5.42 -6.04
N PHE A 190 9.29 4.21 -6.56
CA PHE A 190 10.47 3.90 -7.37
C PHE A 190 10.42 4.53 -8.78
N PHE A 191 9.23 4.86 -9.28
CA PHE A 191 9.03 5.45 -10.61
C PHE A 191 8.46 6.86 -10.59
N TYR A 192 7.73 7.22 -9.55
CA TYR A 192 6.96 8.44 -9.45
C TYR A 192 7.25 9.17 -8.14
N GLU A 193 7.35 10.48 -8.23
CA GLU A 193 7.42 11.39 -7.09
C GLU A 193 6.17 12.24 -7.04
N VAL A 194 5.65 12.46 -5.83
CA VAL A 194 4.56 13.39 -5.59
C VAL A 194 5.17 14.74 -5.22
N LYS A 195 4.96 15.75 -6.07
CA LYS A 195 5.34 17.14 -5.78
C LYS A 195 4.11 17.95 -5.42
N ASN A 196 4.25 18.79 -4.39
CA ASN A 196 3.31 19.86 -4.12
C ASN A 196 3.80 21.11 -4.87
N THR A 197 2.94 21.71 -5.68
CA THR A 197 3.22 22.95 -6.41
C THR A 197 2.03 23.88 -6.22
N ASP A 198 2.26 25.19 -6.19
CA ASP A 198 1.26 26.23 -5.87
C ASP A 198 -0.05 26.18 -6.71
N ARG A 199 -0.07 25.40 -7.80
CA ARG A 199 -1.20 25.29 -8.73
C ARG A 199 -2.01 23.99 -8.61
N TYR A 200 -1.47 22.93 -8.01
CA TYR A 200 -2.15 21.64 -7.84
C TYR A 200 -1.78 20.98 -6.51
N LEU A 201 -2.78 20.44 -5.80
CA LEU A 201 -2.63 19.76 -4.51
C LEU A 201 -1.81 18.47 -4.58
N LEU A 202 -1.78 17.79 -5.74
CA LEU A 202 -1.02 16.56 -5.97
C LEU A 202 -0.56 16.53 -7.43
N GLN A 203 0.75 16.67 -7.67
CA GLN A 203 1.32 16.47 -9.00
C GLN A 203 2.21 15.22 -8.98
N ILE A 204 1.74 14.17 -9.64
CA ILE A 204 2.49 12.92 -9.81
C ILE A 204 3.39 13.11 -11.04
N GLU A 205 4.68 13.31 -10.80
CA GLU A 205 5.69 13.37 -11.86
C GLU A 205 6.52 12.10 -11.89
N ARG A 206 6.99 11.72 -13.08
CA ARG A 206 7.99 10.65 -13.18
C ARG A 206 9.35 11.23 -12.80
N THR A 207 10.05 10.57 -11.89
CA THR A 207 11.45 10.89 -11.62
C THR A 207 12.26 10.69 -12.90
N SER A 208 13.28 11.52 -13.13
CA SER A 208 14.18 11.38 -14.29
C SER A 208 14.81 9.98 -14.35
N GLU A 209 15.17 9.42 -13.20
CA GLU A 209 15.62 8.03 -13.07
C GLU A 209 14.51 7.00 -13.33
N GLY A 210 13.29 7.27 -12.87
CA GLY A 210 12.11 6.42 -13.07
C GLY A 210 11.78 6.23 -14.56
N ALA A 211 11.91 7.29 -15.37
CA ALA A 211 11.71 7.22 -16.81
C ALA A 211 12.71 6.28 -17.50
N VAL A 212 13.99 6.35 -17.13
CA VAL A 212 15.06 5.49 -17.68
C VAL A 212 14.87 4.02 -17.24
N ARG A 213 14.40 3.79 -16.01
CA ARG A 213 14.08 2.44 -15.50
C ARG A 213 12.90 1.83 -16.26
N MET A 214 11.85 2.61 -16.57
CA MET A 214 10.72 2.16 -17.38
C MET A 214 11.11 1.86 -18.83
N GLU A 215 12.01 2.65 -19.43
CA GLU A 215 12.52 2.32 -20.77
C GLU A 215 13.32 1.02 -20.78
N ARG A 216 14.13 0.75 -19.74
CA ARG A 216 14.82 -0.52 -19.57
C ARG A 216 13.83 -1.67 -19.41
N LEU A 217 12.86 -1.55 -18.51
CA LEU A 217 11.81 -2.56 -18.33
C LEU A 217 11.02 -2.80 -19.62
N ARG A 218 10.74 -1.76 -20.40
CA ARG A 218 10.07 -1.91 -21.69
C ARG A 218 10.94 -2.60 -22.73
N LYS A 219 12.25 -2.34 -22.74
CA LYS A 219 13.21 -3.04 -23.61
C LYS A 219 13.38 -4.50 -23.20
N ASP A 220 13.50 -4.76 -21.90
CA ASP A 220 13.61 -6.10 -21.33
C ASP A 220 12.31 -6.88 -21.56
N ALA A 221 11.14 -6.30 -21.30
CA ALA A 221 9.85 -6.92 -21.59
C ALA A 221 9.66 -7.22 -23.08
N LYS A 222 10.11 -6.34 -23.98
CA LYS A 222 10.14 -6.61 -25.43
C LYS A 222 11.11 -7.73 -25.79
N LYS A 223 12.27 -7.80 -25.14
CA LYS A 223 13.26 -8.86 -25.33
C LYS A 223 12.72 -10.21 -24.85
N PHE A 224 12.10 -10.25 -23.67
CA PHE A 224 11.44 -11.44 -23.13
C PHE A 224 10.24 -11.86 -23.98
N ALA A 225 9.43 -10.92 -24.47
CA ALA A 225 8.33 -11.24 -25.39
C ALA A 225 8.86 -11.81 -26.72
N ALA A 226 9.94 -11.24 -27.26
CA ALA A 226 10.60 -11.77 -28.44
C ALA A 226 11.23 -13.15 -28.21
N GLU A 227 11.87 -13.38 -27.06
CA GLU A 227 12.38 -14.71 -26.67
C GLU A 227 11.25 -15.73 -26.48
N ALA A 228 10.12 -15.34 -25.87
CA ALA A 228 8.95 -16.21 -25.72
C ALA A 228 8.29 -16.55 -27.07
N GLU A 229 8.24 -15.59 -28.00
CA GLU A 229 7.71 -15.78 -29.36
C GLU A 229 8.63 -16.67 -30.22
N VAL A 230 9.96 -16.55 -30.05
CA VAL A 230 10.95 -17.44 -30.68
C VAL A 230 10.85 -18.86 -30.14
N VAL A 231 10.73 -19.04 -28.82
CA VAL A 231 10.57 -20.37 -28.20
C VAL A 231 9.23 -21.02 -28.59
N ALA A 232 8.14 -20.25 -28.65
CA ALA A 232 6.85 -20.75 -29.13
C ALA A 232 6.88 -21.07 -30.64
N GLY A 233 7.62 -20.30 -31.43
CA GLY A 233 7.84 -20.54 -32.85
C GLY A 233 8.68 -21.80 -33.12
N GLU A 234 9.74 -22.05 -32.37
CA GLU A 234 10.56 -23.26 -32.48
C GLU A 234 9.76 -24.52 -32.13
N ALA A 235 8.93 -24.48 -31.08
CA ALA A 235 8.06 -25.59 -30.70
C ALA A 235 7.00 -25.91 -31.78
N LEU A 236 6.45 -24.89 -32.45
CA LEU A 236 5.50 -25.07 -33.56
C LEU A 236 6.18 -25.64 -34.83
N VAL A 237 7.44 -25.29 -35.09
CA VAL A 237 8.22 -25.84 -36.21
C VAL A 237 8.59 -27.31 -35.99
N GLU A 238 8.88 -27.73 -34.75
CA GLU A 238 9.10 -29.15 -34.44
C GLU A 238 7.83 -29.99 -34.56
N LEU A 239 6.69 -29.46 -34.09
CA LEU A 239 5.38 -30.13 -34.22
C LEU A 239 4.93 -30.28 -35.67
N THR A 240 5.20 -29.29 -36.53
CA THR A 240 4.85 -29.34 -37.95
C THR A 240 5.74 -30.32 -38.72
N LYS A 241 7.05 -30.38 -38.43
CA LYS A 241 7.94 -31.40 -39.01
C LYS A 241 7.55 -32.82 -38.60
N ALA A 242 7.15 -33.03 -37.34
CA ALA A 242 6.66 -34.33 -36.87
C ALA A 242 5.32 -34.73 -37.54
N ALA A 243 4.44 -33.76 -37.81
CA ALA A 243 3.20 -33.97 -38.54
C ALA A 243 3.41 -34.29 -40.04
N GLU A 244 4.40 -33.68 -40.69
CA GLU A 244 4.72 -33.98 -42.10
C GLU A 244 5.26 -35.41 -42.27
N ILE A 245 6.17 -35.84 -41.40
CA ILE A 245 6.74 -37.21 -41.43
C ILE A 245 5.64 -38.26 -41.24
N THR A 246 4.70 -38.01 -40.32
CA THR A 246 3.57 -38.93 -40.09
C THR A 246 2.60 -38.98 -41.27
N MET A 247 2.34 -37.85 -41.95
CA MET A 247 1.51 -37.83 -43.16
C MET A 247 2.17 -38.54 -44.37
N GLU A 248 3.49 -38.43 -44.52
CA GLU A 248 4.22 -39.11 -45.59
C GLU A 248 4.22 -40.63 -45.39
N THR A 249 4.41 -41.08 -44.14
CA THR A 249 4.31 -42.50 -43.77
C THR A 249 2.90 -43.05 -44.02
N ALA A 250 1.85 -42.26 -43.73
CA ALA A 250 0.47 -42.64 -43.98
C ALA A 250 0.13 -42.74 -45.47
N LYS A 251 0.69 -41.88 -46.33
CA LYS A 251 0.53 -41.96 -47.80
C LYS A 251 1.19 -43.22 -48.36
N ASP A 252 2.39 -43.58 -47.88
CA ASP A 252 3.09 -44.77 -48.34
C ASP A 252 2.36 -46.07 -47.96
N ILE A 253 1.78 -46.12 -46.75
CA ILE A 253 0.91 -47.21 -46.30
C ILE A 253 -0.35 -47.31 -47.18
N LYS A 254 -0.97 -46.18 -47.51
CA LYS A 254 -2.16 -46.16 -48.38
C LYS A 254 -1.86 -46.63 -49.80
N MET A 255 -0.74 -46.22 -50.40
CA MET A 255 -0.32 -46.71 -51.71
C MET A 255 -0.10 -48.23 -51.71
N LYS A 256 0.57 -48.76 -50.67
CA LYS A 256 0.76 -50.21 -50.51
C LYS A 256 -0.57 -50.94 -50.40
N TYR A 257 -1.53 -50.40 -49.65
CA TYR A 257 -2.88 -50.97 -49.54
C TYR A 257 -3.64 -50.94 -50.87
N ASP A 258 -3.60 -49.82 -51.59
CA ASP A 258 -4.28 -49.68 -52.88
C ASP A 258 -3.69 -50.61 -53.96
N GLN A 259 -2.37 -50.81 -53.96
CA GLN A 259 -1.72 -51.82 -54.80
C GLN A 259 -2.17 -53.22 -54.44
N LEU A 260 -2.17 -53.57 -53.15
CA LEU A 260 -2.62 -54.87 -52.68
C LEU A 260 -4.07 -55.16 -53.09
N ASN A 261 -4.94 -54.14 -53.02
CA ASN A 261 -6.34 -54.26 -53.38
C ASN A 261 -6.53 -54.41 -54.90
N LYS A 262 -5.74 -53.69 -55.72
CA LYS A 262 -5.72 -53.88 -57.18
C LYS A 262 -5.28 -55.28 -57.56
N ASP A 263 -4.22 -55.80 -56.93
CA ASP A 263 -3.73 -57.15 -57.18
C ASP A 263 -4.76 -58.22 -56.76
N TYR A 264 -5.42 -58.02 -55.62
CA TYR A 264 -6.51 -58.89 -55.16
C TYR A 264 -7.70 -58.88 -56.13
N THR A 265 -8.14 -57.70 -56.56
CA THR A 265 -9.26 -57.54 -57.52
C THR A 265 -8.93 -58.19 -58.86
N LYS A 266 -7.71 -58.01 -59.37
CA LYS A 266 -7.25 -58.64 -60.61
C LYS A 266 -7.27 -60.17 -60.53
N ASN A 267 -6.83 -60.74 -59.41
CA ASN A 267 -6.85 -62.18 -59.17
C ASN A 267 -8.27 -62.75 -59.00
N LEU A 268 -9.21 -61.96 -58.48
CA LEU A 268 -10.62 -62.36 -58.34
C LEU A 268 -11.34 -62.36 -59.69
N MET A 269 -11.09 -61.34 -60.50
CA MET A 269 -11.68 -61.20 -61.83
C MET A 269 -11.19 -62.29 -62.78
N SER A 270 -9.89 -62.63 -62.75
CA SER A 270 -9.32 -63.69 -63.60
C SER A 270 -9.81 -65.11 -63.25
N LYS A 271 -10.30 -65.33 -62.02
CA LYS A 271 -10.82 -66.64 -61.60
C LYS A 271 -12.29 -66.89 -61.98
N ASN A 272 -13.08 -65.82 -62.15
CA ASN A 272 -14.54 -65.95 -62.27
C ASN A 272 -15.12 -65.43 -63.59
N TYR A 273 -14.36 -64.70 -64.42
CA TYR A 273 -14.85 -64.15 -65.70
C TYR A 273 -13.74 -64.10 -66.76
N ASP A 274 -14.10 -64.35 -68.02
CA ASP A 274 -13.18 -64.22 -69.16
C ASP A 274 -12.98 -62.72 -69.49
N VAL A 275 -11.79 -62.22 -69.21
CA VAL A 275 -11.48 -60.78 -69.14
C VAL A 275 -11.50 -60.12 -70.52
N GLU A 276 -11.32 -60.88 -71.59
CA GLU A 276 -11.36 -60.36 -72.97
C GLU A 276 -12.77 -60.02 -73.46
N GLU A 277 -13.80 -60.67 -72.91
CA GLU A 277 -15.20 -60.43 -73.32
C GLU A 277 -15.79 -59.18 -72.64
N LEU A 278 -15.39 -58.90 -71.40
CA LEU A 278 -15.80 -57.70 -70.67
C LEU A 278 -15.11 -56.42 -71.18
N ALA A 279 -13.86 -56.53 -71.64
CA ALA A 279 -13.15 -55.42 -72.28
C ALA A 279 -13.75 -55.02 -73.65
N LYS A 280 -14.33 -55.97 -74.39
CA LYS A 280 -15.05 -55.69 -75.66
C LYS A 280 -16.36 -54.94 -75.44
N ASN A 281 -17.00 -55.11 -74.29
CA ASN A 281 -18.26 -54.44 -73.95
C ASN A 281 -18.07 -53.08 -73.26
N ASN A 282 -16.81 -52.61 -73.13
CA ASN A 282 -16.45 -51.30 -72.59
C ASN A 282 -17.03 -51.02 -71.18
N ILE A 283 -17.10 -52.07 -70.35
CA ILE A 283 -17.54 -52.01 -68.93
C ILE A 283 -16.32 -52.01 -67.98
N LEU A 284 -15.14 -51.62 -68.48
CA LEU A 284 -13.91 -51.49 -67.72
C LEU A 284 -13.27 -50.12 -67.94
#